data_AF-E3M1W1-F1
#
_entry.id   AF-E3M1W1-F1
#
_cell.length_a   1.000
_cell.length_b   1.000
_cell.length_c   1.000
_cell.angle_alpha   90.00
_cell.angle_beta   90.00
_cell.angle_gamma   90.00
#
_symmetry.space_group_name_H-M   'P 1'
#
loop_
_entity.id
_entity.type
_entity.pdbx_description
1 polymer ?
#
loop_
_entity_poly.entity_id
_entity_poly.type
_entity_poly.pdbx_seq_one_letter_code
_entity_poly.pdbx_strand_id
1 'polypeptide(L)'
;MTHILQYSPRQFRDLLILETIHEVPVFRAYQKYSRKVGENAMSYQDYEFWYMRFLRGDYSMDYDRSQDPKTRSLMDIPLEIMEQIAGGLNIREKMSLRKVCGNLRTFIDTTPSNFKKILVRFESERTRLWLDDGNQKLDLRRPDRVVEFEHFSVLYDSKATWSMLEELKDDDCLVRVHRHRDKIVPKAIHWEMAMYNMFFALKNQKQVLEEISIENKSLGNFEEFETRLKCLKRKIRGKKVKIITHYSNEESMILPYIDPVTIEELEIEMKDWKVELKSEEDNKERIRKIMETEVWKKAENRTLHCHSKIDFPFELLMDCPKFNLRLEHSVRERSVRRARNRARPFRGRREMEGRREM
;
A
#
# COMPACT_ATOMS: atom_id res chain seq x y z
N MET A 1 -10.34 -46.37 11.34
CA MET A 1 -9.80 -46.73 10.01
C MET A 1 -8.55 -45.94 9.61
N THR A 2 -8.21 -44.84 10.30
CA THR A 2 -7.02 -44.00 10.04
C THR A 2 -5.69 -44.65 10.45
N HIS A 3 -5.67 -45.52 11.46
CA HIS A 3 -4.44 -46.19 11.90
C HIS A 3 -3.94 -47.32 10.97
N ILE A 4 -4.81 -47.89 10.13
CA ILE A 4 -4.43 -48.99 9.22
C ILE A 4 -3.65 -48.44 8.00
N LEU A 5 -3.99 -47.25 7.54
CA LEU A 5 -3.34 -46.59 6.39
C LEU A 5 -1.96 -45.98 6.73
N GLN A 6 -1.64 -45.82 8.02
CA GLN A 6 -0.33 -45.30 8.45
C GLN A 6 0.78 -46.36 8.47
N TYR A 7 0.44 -47.66 8.43
CA TYR A 7 1.41 -48.74 8.68
C TYR A 7 1.46 -49.86 7.62
N SER A 8 0.72 -49.76 6.52
CA SER A 8 0.77 -50.73 5.42
C SER A 8 1.09 -50.07 4.07
N PRO A 9 2.34 -50.17 3.58
CA PRO A 9 2.75 -49.71 2.25
C PRO A 9 1.92 -50.31 1.10
N ARG A 10 1.31 -51.50 1.31
CA ARG A 10 0.49 -52.18 0.29
C ARG A 10 -0.89 -51.55 0.12
N GLN A 11 -1.61 -51.31 1.22
CA GLN A 11 -2.95 -50.69 1.18
C GLN A 11 -2.92 -49.24 0.69
N PHE A 12 -1.81 -48.54 0.94
CA PHE A 12 -1.52 -47.22 0.39
C PHE A 12 -1.43 -47.23 -1.15
N ARG A 13 -0.73 -48.23 -1.72
CA ARG A 13 -0.49 -48.34 -3.16
C ARG A 13 -1.74 -48.78 -3.92
N ASP A 14 -2.58 -49.62 -3.33
CA ASP A 14 -3.88 -50.00 -3.92
C ASP A 14 -4.79 -48.79 -4.13
N LEU A 15 -4.84 -47.86 -3.18
CA LEU A 15 -5.60 -46.61 -3.30
C LEU A 15 -5.04 -45.67 -4.37
N LEU A 16 -3.72 -45.61 -4.51
CA LEU A 16 -3.02 -44.84 -5.53
C LEU A 16 -3.23 -45.41 -6.94
N ILE A 17 -3.25 -46.74 -7.08
CA ILE A 17 -3.57 -47.43 -8.34
C ILE A 17 -5.00 -47.09 -8.77
N LEU A 18 -5.97 -47.10 -7.85
CA LEU A 18 -7.34 -46.69 -8.16
C LEU A 18 -7.42 -45.23 -8.63
N GLU A 19 -6.71 -44.31 -7.99
CA GLU A 19 -6.72 -42.89 -8.37
C GLU A 19 -6.01 -42.62 -9.71
N THR A 20 -4.98 -43.41 -10.05
CA THR A 20 -4.27 -43.34 -11.34
C THR A 20 -5.07 -43.95 -12.49
N ILE A 21 -5.78 -45.06 -12.27
CA ILE A 21 -6.70 -45.67 -13.25
C ILE A 21 -7.82 -44.68 -13.64
N HIS A 22 -8.25 -43.83 -12.71
CA HIS A 22 -9.23 -42.78 -12.97
C HIS A 22 -8.62 -41.47 -13.53
N GLU A 23 -7.32 -41.44 -13.85
CA GLU A 23 -6.58 -40.29 -14.40
C GLU A 23 -6.85 -38.96 -13.66
N VAL A 24 -7.09 -39.03 -12.35
CA VAL A 24 -7.35 -37.82 -11.55
C VAL A 24 -6.06 -37.01 -11.49
N PRO A 25 -6.03 -35.72 -11.86
CA PRO A 25 -4.80 -34.93 -11.84
C PRO A 25 -4.02 -35.08 -10.53
N VAL A 26 -2.72 -35.41 -10.63
CA VAL A 26 -1.88 -35.87 -9.50
C VAL A 26 -1.99 -35.01 -8.24
N PHE A 27 -2.00 -33.68 -8.39
CA PHE A 27 -2.11 -32.77 -7.25
C PHE A 27 -3.48 -32.86 -6.56
N ARG A 28 -4.55 -33.07 -7.33
CA ARG A 28 -5.91 -33.27 -6.78
C ARG A 28 -6.02 -34.62 -6.08
N ALA A 29 -5.38 -35.65 -6.61
CA ALA A 29 -5.31 -36.98 -6.00
C ALA A 29 -4.56 -36.91 -4.65
N TYR A 30 -3.41 -36.22 -4.61
CA TYR A 30 -2.68 -35.94 -3.37
C TYR A 30 -3.51 -35.18 -2.34
N GLN A 31 -4.25 -34.14 -2.74
CA GLN A 31 -5.12 -33.40 -1.80
C GLN A 31 -6.20 -34.31 -1.17
N LYS A 32 -6.79 -35.23 -1.95
CA LYS A 32 -7.76 -36.20 -1.43
C LYS A 32 -7.10 -37.16 -0.45
N TYR A 33 -5.92 -37.68 -0.81
CA TYR A 33 -5.12 -38.54 0.03
C TYR A 33 -4.77 -37.87 1.37
N SER A 34 -4.22 -36.65 1.32
CA SER A 34 -3.79 -35.87 2.48
C SER A 34 -4.95 -35.61 3.46
N ARG A 35 -6.16 -35.36 2.94
CA ARG A 35 -7.38 -35.21 3.77
C ARG A 35 -7.83 -36.50 4.43
N LYS A 36 -7.60 -37.66 3.81
CA LYS A 36 -8.05 -38.97 4.30
C LYS A 36 -7.05 -39.61 5.27
N VAL A 37 -5.76 -39.47 5.00
CA VAL A 37 -4.67 -40.20 5.68
C VAL A 37 -3.87 -39.31 6.62
N GLY A 38 -3.91 -37.99 6.41
CA GLY A 38 -3.20 -36.98 7.20
C GLY A 38 -2.03 -36.35 6.44
N GLU A 39 -1.79 -35.06 6.67
CA GLU A 39 -0.79 -34.26 5.94
C GLU A 39 0.66 -34.72 6.17
N ASN A 40 0.93 -35.40 7.28
CA ASN A 40 2.26 -35.89 7.64
C ASN A 40 2.52 -37.33 7.18
N ALA A 41 1.55 -37.99 6.53
CA ALA A 41 1.67 -39.40 6.16
C ALA A 41 2.65 -39.61 4.99
N MET A 42 2.67 -38.68 4.03
CA MET A 42 3.59 -38.72 2.88
C MET A 42 3.74 -37.33 2.28
N SER A 43 4.95 -36.99 1.82
CA SER A 43 5.19 -35.74 1.09
C SER A 43 4.54 -35.78 -0.30
N TYR A 44 4.23 -34.60 -0.86
CA TYR A 44 3.74 -34.50 -2.23
C TYR A 44 4.70 -35.13 -3.24
N GLN A 45 6.01 -34.96 -3.04
CA GLN A 45 7.04 -35.49 -3.95
C GLN A 45 7.06 -37.02 -3.97
N ASP A 46 6.90 -37.65 -2.80
CA ASP A 46 6.85 -39.10 -2.69
C ASP A 46 5.56 -39.64 -3.31
N TYR A 47 4.44 -38.97 -3.07
CA TYR A 47 3.15 -39.33 -3.67
C TYR A 47 3.19 -39.19 -5.20
N GLU A 48 3.67 -38.06 -5.72
CA GLU A 48 3.79 -37.79 -7.15
C GLU A 48 4.69 -38.82 -7.84
N PHE A 49 5.79 -39.22 -7.20
CA PHE A 49 6.65 -40.28 -7.70
C PHE A 49 5.87 -41.59 -7.92
N TRP A 50 5.19 -42.09 -6.89
CA TRP A 50 4.41 -43.33 -7.00
C TRP A 50 3.28 -43.20 -8.02
N TYR A 51 2.57 -42.09 -8.01
CA TYR A 51 1.50 -41.78 -8.95
C TYR A 51 2.01 -41.86 -10.40
N MET A 52 3.12 -41.20 -10.71
CA MET A 52 3.70 -41.18 -12.06
C MET A 52 4.21 -42.55 -12.51
N ARG A 53 4.75 -43.38 -11.59
CA ARG A 53 5.15 -44.75 -11.94
C ARG A 53 3.94 -45.64 -12.26
N PHE A 54 2.90 -45.58 -11.44
CA PHE A 54 1.67 -46.35 -11.66
C PHE A 54 0.95 -45.91 -12.94
N LEU A 55 0.94 -44.60 -13.23
CA LEU A 55 0.41 -44.06 -14.48
C LEU A 55 1.13 -44.63 -15.72
N ARG A 56 2.42 -44.93 -15.61
CA ARG A 56 3.23 -45.56 -16.67
C ARG A 56 3.07 -47.09 -16.74
N GLY A 57 2.23 -47.67 -15.89
CA GLY A 57 1.98 -49.12 -15.84
C GLY A 57 2.96 -49.92 -14.99
N ASP A 58 3.89 -49.28 -14.27
CA ASP A 58 4.79 -49.96 -13.33
C ASP A 58 4.16 -50.02 -11.94
N TYR A 59 3.41 -51.09 -11.70
CA TYR A 59 2.71 -51.36 -10.45
C TYR A 59 3.59 -52.07 -9.40
N SER A 60 4.90 -52.18 -9.64
CA SER A 60 5.83 -52.78 -8.68
C SER A 60 5.79 -52.03 -7.35
N MET A 61 5.46 -52.72 -6.28
CA MET A 61 5.35 -52.11 -4.96
C MET A 61 6.72 -52.04 -4.26
N ASP A 62 7.69 -52.88 -4.58
CA ASP A 62 8.92 -53.00 -3.80
C ASP A 62 10.09 -52.19 -4.38
N TYR A 63 9.79 -51.13 -5.14
CA TYR A 63 10.82 -50.27 -5.72
C TYR A 63 11.60 -49.50 -4.65
N ASP A 64 12.90 -49.75 -4.63
CA ASP A 64 13.83 -49.07 -3.73
C ASP A 64 14.26 -47.71 -4.29
N ARG A 65 13.73 -46.65 -3.68
CA ARG A 65 14.05 -45.25 -4.02
C ARG A 65 15.42 -44.81 -3.52
N SER A 66 16.13 -45.63 -2.74
CA SER A 66 17.49 -45.28 -2.27
C SER A 66 18.49 -45.11 -3.42
N GLN A 67 18.20 -45.74 -4.57
CA GLN A 67 19.00 -45.68 -5.78
C GLN A 67 18.62 -44.52 -6.71
N ASP A 68 17.51 -43.83 -6.44
CA ASP A 68 17.09 -42.70 -7.25
C ASP A 68 18.02 -41.49 -7.01
N PRO A 69 18.28 -40.68 -8.05
CA PRO A 69 18.90 -39.38 -7.86
C PRO A 69 18.13 -38.57 -6.83
N LYS A 70 18.84 -37.93 -5.91
CA LYS A 70 18.23 -37.08 -4.89
C LYS A 70 17.30 -36.07 -5.55
N THR A 71 16.07 -35.96 -5.02
CA THR A 71 15.07 -35.00 -5.50
C THR A 71 15.65 -33.60 -5.48
N ARG A 72 15.60 -32.94 -6.64
CA ARG A 72 16.10 -31.57 -6.78
C ARG A 72 15.06 -30.58 -6.28
N SER A 73 15.49 -29.70 -5.39
CA SER A 73 14.74 -28.52 -4.96
C SER A 73 14.87 -27.42 -6.00
N LEU A 74 13.87 -26.52 -6.04
CA LEU A 74 14.01 -25.25 -6.78
C LEU A 74 15.26 -24.47 -6.33
N MET A 75 15.65 -24.61 -5.06
CA MET A 75 16.85 -23.98 -4.51
C MET A 75 18.17 -24.65 -4.94
N ASP A 76 18.11 -25.83 -5.56
CA ASP A 76 19.31 -26.50 -6.10
C ASP A 76 19.65 -26.00 -7.52
N ILE A 77 18.81 -25.13 -8.09
CA ILE A 77 19.09 -24.46 -9.35
C ILE A 77 20.22 -23.44 -9.14
N PRO A 78 21.17 -23.30 -10.09
CA PRO A 78 22.19 -22.26 -10.06
C PRO A 78 21.61 -20.87 -9.78
N LEU A 79 22.32 -20.08 -8.97
CA LEU A 79 21.88 -18.76 -8.52
C LEU A 79 21.55 -17.84 -9.70
N GLU A 80 22.32 -17.92 -10.78
CA GLU A 80 22.16 -17.09 -11.97
C GLU A 80 20.80 -17.32 -12.65
N ILE A 81 20.33 -18.58 -12.67
CA ILE A 81 19.02 -18.91 -13.24
C ILE A 81 17.90 -18.44 -12.30
N MET A 82 18.09 -18.58 -10.98
CA MET A 82 17.14 -18.05 -10.00
C MET A 82 17.00 -16.53 -10.09
N GLU A 83 18.11 -15.81 -10.30
CA GLU A 83 18.12 -14.36 -10.54
C GLU A 83 17.41 -13.99 -11.84
N GLN A 84 17.59 -14.77 -12.91
CA GLN A 84 16.84 -14.58 -14.16
C GLN A 84 15.33 -14.78 -13.96
N ILE A 85 14.92 -15.84 -13.25
CA ILE A 85 13.52 -16.10 -12.93
C ILE A 85 12.96 -14.91 -12.14
N ALA A 86 13.60 -14.50 -11.05
CA ALA A 86 13.16 -13.37 -10.24
C ALA A 86 13.17 -12.04 -11.01
N GLY A 87 14.11 -11.85 -11.93
CA GLY A 87 14.17 -10.69 -12.81
C GLY A 87 12.98 -10.60 -13.77
N GLY A 88 12.45 -11.75 -14.21
CA GLY A 88 11.26 -11.84 -15.06
C GLY A 88 9.93 -11.67 -14.32
N LEU A 89 9.91 -11.77 -12.99
CA LEU A 89 8.69 -11.63 -12.20
C LEU A 89 8.30 -10.16 -12.02
N ASN A 90 7.02 -9.86 -12.21
CA ASN A 90 6.46 -8.58 -11.78
C ASN A 90 6.37 -8.50 -10.24
N ILE A 91 6.09 -7.31 -9.72
CA ILE A 91 5.98 -7.11 -8.27
C ILE A 91 5.02 -8.09 -7.57
N ARG A 92 3.86 -8.36 -8.15
CA ARG A 92 2.85 -9.22 -7.52
C ARG A 92 3.32 -10.66 -7.42
N GLU A 93 4.01 -11.12 -8.46
CA GLU A 93 4.64 -12.44 -8.50
C GLU A 93 5.79 -12.53 -7.50
N LYS A 94 6.65 -11.52 -7.41
CA LYS A 94 7.72 -11.45 -6.40
C LYS A 94 7.15 -11.54 -4.99
N MET A 95 6.10 -10.78 -4.69
CA MET A 95 5.44 -10.80 -3.38
C MET A 95 4.75 -12.14 -3.07
N SER A 96 4.27 -12.84 -4.10
CA SER A 96 3.71 -14.18 -3.96
C SER A 96 4.80 -15.21 -3.69
N LEU A 97 5.90 -15.17 -4.47
CA LEU A 97 7.04 -16.07 -4.31
C LEU A 97 7.71 -15.94 -2.94
N ARG A 98 7.83 -14.70 -2.45
CA ARG A 98 8.33 -14.35 -1.12
C ARG A 98 7.57 -15.01 0.05
N LYS A 99 6.31 -15.41 -0.17
CA LYS A 99 5.47 -16.06 0.84
C LYS A 99 5.59 -17.59 0.86
N VAL A 100 6.24 -18.19 -0.15
CA VAL A 100 6.29 -19.65 -0.33
C VAL A 100 7.16 -20.33 0.73
N CYS A 101 8.41 -19.89 0.93
CA CYS A 101 9.30 -20.45 1.95
C CYS A 101 10.34 -19.44 2.45
N GLY A 102 11.02 -19.74 3.55
CA GLY A 102 12.04 -18.87 4.15
C GLY A 102 13.24 -18.59 3.23
N ASN A 103 13.65 -19.57 2.43
CA ASN A 103 14.77 -19.42 1.49
C ASN A 103 14.40 -18.49 0.33
N LEU A 104 13.23 -18.70 -0.28
CA LEU A 104 12.71 -17.81 -1.33
C LEU A 104 12.43 -16.41 -0.79
N ARG A 105 11.96 -16.29 0.45
CA ARG A 105 11.81 -15.00 1.12
C ARG A 105 13.13 -14.27 1.20
N THR A 106 14.16 -14.94 1.70
CA THR A 106 15.51 -14.36 1.84
C THR A 106 16.07 -13.98 0.47
N PHE A 107 15.90 -14.83 -0.53
CA PHE A 107 16.35 -14.58 -1.90
C PHE A 107 15.65 -13.37 -2.54
N ILE A 108 14.32 -13.27 -2.43
CA ILE A 108 13.58 -12.09 -2.92
C ILE A 108 13.93 -10.84 -2.10
N ASP A 109 14.18 -11.00 -0.79
CA ASP A 109 14.62 -9.92 0.10
C ASP A 109 16.04 -9.44 -0.18
N THR A 110 16.90 -10.21 -0.85
CA THR A 110 18.25 -9.76 -1.27
C THR A 110 18.29 -9.29 -2.72
N THR A 111 17.29 -9.68 -3.52
CA THR A 111 17.19 -9.29 -4.93
C THR A 111 16.83 -7.80 -5.04
N PRO A 112 17.59 -6.98 -5.78
CA PRO A 112 17.26 -5.58 -5.98
C PRO A 112 15.89 -5.43 -6.64
N SER A 113 15.07 -4.54 -6.09
CA SER A 113 13.81 -4.18 -6.72
C SER A 113 13.98 -2.98 -7.64
N ASN A 114 13.24 -2.98 -8.75
CA ASN A 114 13.24 -1.96 -9.80
C ASN A 114 11.99 -1.06 -9.73
N PHE A 115 11.55 -0.72 -8.52
CA PHE A 115 10.40 0.18 -8.36
C PHE A 115 10.72 1.56 -8.90
N LYS A 116 9.80 2.07 -9.70
CA LYS A 116 9.80 3.45 -10.19
C LYS A 116 9.03 4.35 -9.26
N LYS A 117 7.86 3.90 -8.79
CA LYS A 117 6.97 4.72 -7.96
C LYS A 117 6.46 3.97 -6.75
N ILE A 118 6.38 4.67 -5.63
CA ILE A 118 5.77 4.19 -4.39
C ILE A 118 4.78 5.23 -3.90
N LEU A 119 3.50 4.89 -3.90
CA LEU A 119 2.45 5.78 -3.43
C LEU A 119 1.67 5.10 -2.31
N VAL A 120 1.52 5.78 -1.18
CA VAL A 120 0.78 5.27 -0.03
C VAL A 120 -0.19 6.33 0.49
N ARG A 121 -1.42 5.91 0.80
CA ARG A 121 -2.43 6.71 1.47
C ARG A 121 -2.94 5.97 2.70
N PHE A 122 -2.72 6.54 3.87
CA PHE A 122 -3.22 6.03 5.13
C PHE A 122 -4.52 6.74 5.53
N GLU A 123 -5.56 5.96 5.81
CA GLU A 123 -6.83 6.42 6.38
C GLU A 123 -7.08 5.61 7.68
N SER A 124 -8.03 6.04 8.51
CA SER A 124 -8.31 5.41 9.81
C SER A 124 -8.71 3.94 9.70
N GLU A 125 -9.47 3.58 8.66
CA GLU A 125 -10.04 2.24 8.47
C GLU A 125 -9.53 1.52 7.22
N ARG A 126 -8.60 2.13 6.50
CA ARG A 126 -8.04 1.56 5.29
C ARG A 126 -6.69 2.14 4.92
N THR A 127 -5.91 1.40 4.16
CA THR A 127 -4.67 1.89 3.56
C THR A 127 -4.61 1.48 2.10
N ARG A 128 -4.21 2.40 1.24
CA ARG A 128 -3.88 2.10 -0.16
C ARG A 128 -2.38 2.15 -0.34
N LEU A 129 -1.83 1.15 -1.01
CA LEU A 129 -0.43 1.10 -1.40
C LEU A 129 -0.32 0.75 -2.88
N TRP A 130 0.42 1.56 -3.62
CA TRP A 130 0.80 1.26 -4.99
C TRP A 130 2.31 1.17 -5.09
N LEU A 131 2.78 0.01 -5.57
CA LEU A 131 4.17 -0.25 -5.91
C LEU A 131 4.23 -0.45 -7.42
N ASP A 132 4.81 0.52 -8.13
CA ASP A 132 4.94 0.49 -9.58
C ASP A 132 6.36 0.10 -9.99
N ASP A 133 6.49 -0.97 -10.77
CA ASP A 133 7.73 -1.45 -11.37
C ASP A 133 7.90 -1.00 -12.83
N GLY A 134 6.97 -0.18 -13.35
CA GLY A 134 6.99 0.34 -14.72
C GLY A 134 6.53 -0.64 -15.78
N ASN A 135 6.13 -1.87 -15.40
CA ASN A 135 5.67 -2.89 -16.34
C ASN A 135 4.15 -2.84 -16.57
N GLN A 136 3.43 -2.03 -15.80
CA GLN A 136 1.99 -1.90 -15.95
C GLN A 136 1.66 -1.04 -17.18
N LYS A 137 1.09 -1.66 -18.21
CA LYS A 137 0.55 -0.94 -19.36
C LYS A 137 -0.65 -0.12 -18.91
N LEU A 138 -0.47 1.20 -18.93
CA LEU A 138 -1.54 2.17 -18.73
C LEU A 138 -2.62 1.98 -19.80
N ASP A 139 -3.88 1.88 -19.38
CA ASP A 139 -4.99 2.03 -20.31
C ASP A 139 -5.10 3.52 -20.65
N LEU A 140 -4.50 3.90 -21.79
CA LEU A 140 -4.37 5.28 -22.28
C LEU A 140 -5.71 6.03 -22.46
N ARG A 141 -6.85 5.36 -22.24
CA ARG A 141 -8.18 5.96 -22.32
C ARG A 141 -8.52 6.89 -21.16
N ARG A 142 -7.81 6.82 -20.03
CA ARG A 142 -7.99 7.72 -18.86
C ARG A 142 -6.64 8.13 -18.25
N PRO A 143 -6.00 9.20 -18.76
CA PRO A 143 -4.68 9.64 -18.31
C PRO A 143 -4.69 10.39 -16.96
N ASP A 144 -5.74 10.27 -16.15
CA ASP A 144 -5.79 10.93 -14.84
C ASP A 144 -5.05 10.09 -13.80
N ARG A 145 -3.96 10.63 -13.25
CA ARG A 145 -3.09 10.00 -12.24
C ARG A 145 -3.86 9.58 -10.98
N VAL A 146 -4.92 10.31 -10.60
CA VAL A 146 -5.76 9.92 -9.45
C VAL A 146 -6.47 8.60 -9.75
N VAL A 147 -6.94 8.44 -10.98
CA VAL A 147 -7.61 7.22 -11.46
C VAL A 147 -6.63 6.06 -11.52
N GLU A 148 -5.37 6.29 -11.92
CA GLU A 148 -4.33 5.25 -11.93
C GLU A 148 -4.03 4.72 -10.52
N PHE A 149 -3.78 5.62 -9.54
CA PHE A 149 -3.52 5.20 -8.17
C PHE A 149 -4.71 4.43 -7.57
N GLU A 150 -5.94 4.89 -7.81
CA GLU A 150 -7.14 4.18 -7.35
C GLU A 150 -7.35 2.84 -8.03
N HIS A 151 -6.91 2.70 -9.28
CA HIS A 151 -7.08 1.49 -10.06
C HIS A 151 -6.01 0.43 -9.79
N PHE A 152 -4.76 0.83 -9.61
CA PHE A 152 -3.63 -0.10 -9.51
C PHE A 152 -3.14 -0.34 -8.08
N SER A 153 -3.59 0.46 -7.11
CA SER A 153 -3.25 0.24 -5.70
C SER A 153 -3.84 -1.06 -5.15
N VAL A 154 -3.09 -1.66 -4.23
CA VAL A 154 -3.62 -2.66 -3.30
C VAL A 154 -4.32 -1.91 -2.18
N LEU A 155 -5.56 -2.29 -1.92
CA LEU A 155 -6.39 -1.71 -0.87
C LEU A 155 -6.51 -2.70 0.29
N TYR A 156 -6.13 -2.25 1.47
CA TYR A 156 -6.22 -2.97 2.73
C TYR A 156 -7.32 -2.30 3.54
N ASP A 157 -8.43 -2.99 3.79
CA ASP A 157 -9.55 -2.46 4.57
C ASP A 157 -9.67 -3.18 5.92
N SER A 158 -10.02 -2.42 6.95
CA SER A 158 -10.55 -2.95 8.20
C SER A 158 -12.01 -3.40 8.03
N LYS A 159 -12.50 -4.14 9.02
CA LYS A 159 -13.91 -4.51 9.12
C LYS A 159 -14.87 -3.31 9.20
N ALA A 160 -14.46 -2.19 9.81
CA ALA A 160 -15.33 -1.02 9.93
C ALA A 160 -15.76 -0.46 8.57
N THR A 161 -14.92 -0.61 7.55
CA THR A 161 -15.26 -0.26 6.17
C THR A 161 -16.34 -1.18 5.56
N TRP A 162 -16.37 -2.44 5.99
CA TRP A 162 -17.18 -3.53 5.42
C TRP A 162 -18.08 -4.16 6.49
N SER A 163 -18.79 -3.31 7.24
CA SER A 163 -19.63 -3.75 8.36
C SER A 163 -20.63 -4.85 7.96
N MET A 164 -21.17 -4.79 6.74
CA MET A 164 -22.14 -5.76 6.21
C MET A 164 -21.54 -7.10 5.75
N LEU A 165 -20.22 -7.23 5.63
CA LEU A 165 -19.59 -8.46 5.13
C LEU A 165 -19.39 -9.48 6.27
N GLU A 166 -20.38 -10.33 6.54
CA GLU A 166 -20.42 -11.24 7.70
C GLU A 166 -19.17 -12.14 7.86
N GLU A 167 -18.55 -12.55 6.75
CA GLU A 167 -17.36 -13.42 6.76
C GLU A 167 -16.10 -12.72 7.30
N LEU A 168 -16.05 -11.38 7.28
CA LEU A 168 -14.92 -10.59 7.74
C LEU A 168 -15.07 -10.29 9.24
N LYS A 169 -14.10 -10.70 10.05
CA LYS A 169 -14.08 -10.41 11.50
C LYS A 169 -13.42 -9.07 11.80
N ASP A 170 -13.62 -8.55 13.00
CA ASP A 170 -13.09 -7.24 13.42
C ASP A 170 -11.56 -7.16 13.40
N ASP A 171 -10.88 -8.28 13.68
CA ASP A 171 -9.43 -8.41 13.66
C ASP A 171 -8.85 -8.82 12.30
N ASP A 172 -9.70 -8.97 11.27
CA ASP A 172 -9.28 -9.37 9.92
C ASP A 172 -9.05 -8.16 9.01
N CYS A 173 -8.19 -8.34 8.01
CA CYS A 173 -7.99 -7.38 6.94
C CYS A 173 -8.48 -7.91 5.60
N LEU A 174 -9.32 -7.14 4.92
CA LEU A 174 -9.73 -7.40 3.55
C LEU A 174 -8.72 -6.77 2.58
N VAL A 175 -8.07 -7.60 1.77
CA VAL A 175 -7.11 -7.19 0.75
C VAL A 175 -7.76 -7.26 -0.62
N ARG A 176 -7.84 -6.12 -1.30
CA ARG A 176 -8.47 -5.95 -2.61
C ARG A 176 -7.46 -5.45 -3.62
N VAL A 177 -7.51 -6.03 -4.82
CA VAL A 177 -6.68 -5.63 -5.95
C VAL A 177 -7.57 -5.66 -7.19
N HIS A 178 -7.51 -4.61 -8.01
CA HIS A 178 -8.35 -4.53 -9.20
C HIS A 178 -8.18 -5.76 -10.10
N ARG A 179 -9.31 -6.33 -10.56
CA ARG A 179 -9.40 -7.57 -11.37
C ARG A 179 -8.90 -8.85 -10.70
N HIS A 180 -8.72 -8.85 -9.38
CA HIS A 180 -8.40 -10.06 -8.62
C HIS A 180 -9.50 -10.38 -7.61
N ARG A 181 -9.52 -11.64 -7.15
CA ARG A 181 -10.40 -12.05 -6.06
C ARG A 181 -9.91 -11.41 -4.76
N ASP A 182 -10.86 -10.88 -4.02
CA ASP A 182 -10.64 -10.36 -2.68
C ASP A 182 -10.12 -11.48 -1.76
N LYS A 183 -9.28 -11.10 -0.80
CA LYS A 183 -8.67 -12.03 0.15
C LYS A 183 -8.84 -11.49 1.57
N ILE A 184 -9.36 -12.33 2.45
CA ILE A 184 -9.40 -12.05 3.88
C ILE A 184 -8.11 -12.60 4.50
N VAL A 185 -7.40 -11.73 5.23
CA VAL A 185 -6.20 -12.09 5.99
C VAL A 185 -6.56 -12.01 7.47
N PRO A 186 -6.60 -13.15 8.17
CA PRO A 186 -6.98 -13.16 9.57
C PRO A 186 -5.96 -12.46 10.48
N LYS A 187 -6.44 -11.81 11.55
CA LYS A 187 -5.57 -11.18 12.58
C LYS A 187 -4.54 -10.22 11.98
N ALA A 188 -4.98 -9.37 11.07
CA ALA A 188 -4.11 -8.47 10.32
C ALA A 188 -4.64 -7.04 10.33
N ILE A 189 -3.73 -6.09 10.52
CA ILE A 189 -4.05 -4.68 10.56
C ILE A 189 -3.71 -4.05 9.21
N HIS A 190 -4.64 -3.26 8.64
CA HIS A 190 -4.54 -2.75 7.27
C HIS A 190 -3.26 -1.92 7.04
N TRP A 191 -2.94 -1.01 7.94
CA TRP A 191 -1.77 -0.13 7.80
C TRP A 191 -0.46 -0.88 8.05
N GLU A 192 -0.44 -1.86 8.96
CA GLU A 192 0.75 -2.71 9.19
C GLU A 192 1.07 -3.54 7.95
N MET A 193 0.04 -4.09 7.29
CA MET A 193 0.19 -4.84 6.06
C MET A 193 0.73 -3.97 4.92
N ALA A 194 0.20 -2.76 4.77
CA ALA A 194 0.70 -1.80 3.80
C ALA A 194 2.15 -1.41 4.11
N MET A 195 2.46 -1.04 5.36
CA MET A 195 3.82 -0.69 5.79
C MET A 195 4.79 -1.84 5.52
N TYR A 196 4.44 -3.08 5.86
CA TYR A 196 5.30 -4.24 5.62
C TYR A 196 5.72 -4.35 4.15
N ASN A 197 4.77 -4.21 3.23
CA ASN A 197 5.03 -4.29 1.79
C ASN A 197 5.79 -3.05 1.26
N MET A 198 5.47 -1.86 1.77
CA MET A 198 6.16 -0.62 1.42
C MET A 198 7.63 -0.63 1.88
N PHE A 199 7.89 -1.00 3.13
CA PHE A 199 9.24 -1.03 3.67
C PHE A 199 10.10 -2.15 3.07
N PHE A 200 9.49 -3.25 2.63
CA PHE A 200 10.17 -4.21 1.77
C PHE A 200 10.68 -3.53 0.49
N ALA A 201 9.85 -2.72 -0.16
CA ALA A 201 10.23 -2.00 -1.37
C ALA A 201 11.35 -0.97 -1.13
N LEU A 202 11.30 -0.24 -0.01
CA LEU A 202 12.29 0.77 0.35
C LEU A 202 13.64 0.18 0.81
N LYS A 203 13.65 -0.97 1.50
CA LYS A 203 14.88 -1.59 2.02
C LYS A 203 15.84 -2.03 0.91
N ASN A 204 15.29 -2.50 -0.21
CA ASN A 204 16.06 -3.16 -1.27
C ASN A 204 16.29 -2.27 -2.49
N GLN A 205 16.16 -0.96 -2.30
CA GLN A 205 16.22 -0.03 -3.40
C GLN A 205 17.67 0.39 -3.70
N LYS A 206 18.21 -0.12 -4.81
CA LYS A 206 19.49 0.36 -5.38
C LYS A 206 19.29 1.58 -6.30
N GLN A 207 18.13 1.69 -6.92
CA GLN A 207 17.77 2.73 -7.89
C GLN A 207 17.17 3.97 -7.20
N VAL A 208 17.03 5.06 -7.95
CA VAL A 208 16.34 6.29 -7.52
C VAL A 208 14.88 6.17 -7.97
N LEU A 209 13.91 6.38 -7.07
CA LEU A 209 12.49 6.44 -7.43
C LEU A 209 12.24 7.62 -8.39
N GLU A 210 11.39 7.41 -9.39
CA GLU A 210 10.79 8.49 -10.14
C GLU A 210 9.87 9.31 -9.23
N GLU A 211 9.08 8.65 -8.38
CA GLU A 211 8.13 9.31 -7.48
C GLU A 211 7.91 8.53 -6.17
N ILE A 212 7.90 9.25 -5.04
CA ILE A 212 7.37 8.76 -3.78
C ILE A 212 6.29 9.72 -3.27
N SER A 213 5.09 9.20 -3.02
CA SER A 213 3.98 9.95 -2.44
C SER A 213 3.53 9.32 -1.13
N ILE A 214 3.54 10.11 -0.06
CA ILE A 214 3.06 9.67 1.26
C ILE A 214 1.94 10.60 1.68
N GLU A 215 0.73 10.06 1.80
CA GLU A 215 -0.44 10.77 2.30
C GLU A 215 -0.89 10.16 3.64
N ASN A 216 -0.85 10.96 4.72
CA ASN A 216 -1.57 10.62 5.94
C ASN A 216 -2.88 11.41 6.01
N LYS A 217 -4.00 10.73 5.75
CA LYS A 217 -5.34 11.34 5.80
C LYS A 217 -5.95 11.31 7.20
N SER A 218 -5.78 10.21 7.93
CA SER A 218 -6.35 10.06 9.28
C SER A 218 -5.79 8.88 10.08
N LEU A 219 -4.56 8.41 9.79
CA LEU A 219 -3.93 7.38 10.61
C LEU A 219 -3.46 7.98 11.93
N GLY A 220 -3.99 7.47 13.05
CA GLY A 220 -3.64 7.95 14.39
C GLY A 220 -2.21 7.60 14.81
N ASN A 221 -1.72 6.39 14.48
CA ASN A 221 -0.44 5.87 14.96
C ASN A 221 0.71 6.12 13.96
N PHE A 222 0.79 7.32 13.39
CA PHE A 222 1.79 7.62 12.36
C PHE A 222 3.24 7.58 12.88
N GLU A 223 3.47 7.72 14.19
CA GLU A 223 4.80 7.60 14.81
C GLU A 223 5.50 6.26 14.50
N GLU A 224 4.74 5.17 14.36
CA GLU A 224 5.27 3.86 13.95
C GLU A 224 5.87 3.89 12.54
N PHE A 225 5.36 4.77 11.67
CA PHE A 225 5.95 4.99 10.34
C PHE A 225 7.36 5.59 10.46
N GLU A 226 7.55 6.58 11.33
CA GLU A 226 8.86 7.19 11.58
C GLU A 226 9.84 6.16 12.15
N THR A 227 9.40 5.33 13.10
CA THR A 227 10.22 4.25 13.68
C THR A 227 10.74 3.30 12.59
N ARG A 228 9.91 2.96 11.61
CA ARG A 228 10.33 2.10 10.49
C ARG A 228 11.24 2.82 9.49
N LEU A 229 11.06 4.12 9.28
CA LEU A 229 11.98 4.94 8.48
C LEU A 229 13.37 4.99 9.13
N LYS A 230 13.46 5.11 10.45
CA LYS A 230 14.74 5.05 11.21
C LYS A 230 15.50 3.74 10.99
N CYS A 231 14.78 2.64 10.81
CA CYS A 231 15.39 1.33 10.54
C CYS A 231 15.92 1.16 9.11
N LEU A 232 15.72 2.13 8.21
CA LEU A 232 16.29 2.08 6.86
C LEU A 232 17.81 2.31 6.93
N LYS A 233 18.59 1.39 6.33
CA LYS A 233 20.06 1.50 6.26
C LYS A 233 20.55 2.68 5.43
N ARG A 234 19.70 3.20 4.54
CA ARG A 234 19.99 4.30 3.62
C ARG A 234 18.78 5.21 3.54
N LYS A 235 19.03 6.50 3.29
CA LYS A 235 17.97 7.46 2.99
C LYS A 235 17.23 7.08 1.70
N ILE A 236 15.96 7.47 1.62
CA ILE A 236 15.10 7.22 0.46
C ILE A 236 15.55 8.12 -0.69
N ARG A 237 15.90 7.50 -1.81
CA ARG A 237 16.36 8.20 -3.01
C ARG A 237 15.20 8.34 -3.99
N GLY A 238 14.68 9.55 -4.16
CA GLY A 238 13.58 9.83 -5.07
C GLY A 238 13.74 11.19 -5.75
N LYS A 239 13.34 11.25 -7.04
CA LYS A 239 13.34 12.48 -7.85
C LYS A 239 12.19 13.39 -7.47
N LYS A 240 10.96 12.86 -7.47
CA LYS A 240 9.76 13.56 -7.00
C LYS A 240 9.33 13.02 -5.65
N VAL A 241 9.22 13.90 -4.66
CA VAL A 241 8.74 13.59 -3.31
C VAL A 241 7.48 14.40 -3.05
N LYS A 242 6.35 13.71 -2.84
CA LYS A 242 5.08 14.32 -2.47
C LYS A 242 4.68 13.89 -1.06
N ILE A 243 4.41 14.86 -0.20
CA ILE A 243 3.93 14.63 1.17
C ILE A 243 2.59 15.33 1.33
N ILE A 244 1.56 14.60 1.74
CA ILE A 244 0.23 15.15 2.00
C ILE A 244 -0.13 14.86 3.45
N THR A 245 -0.33 15.91 4.24
CA THR A 245 -0.67 15.81 5.66
C THR A 245 -2.05 16.40 5.89
N HIS A 246 -2.84 15.78 6.77
CA HIS A 246 -4.13 16.30 7.20
C HIS A 246 -4.08 16.54 8.71
N TYR A 247 -4.01 17.81 9.13
CA TYR A 247 -4.15 18.26 10.52
C TYR A 247 -2.99 17.93 11.48
N SER A 248 -1.76 17.87 10.98
CA SER A 248 -0.59 17.31 11.69
C SER A 248 0.71 17.86 11.10
N ASN A 249 1.88 17.44 11.60
CA ASN A 249 3.19 17.91 11.14
C ASN A 249 4.07 16.73 10.66
N GLU A 250 3.48 15.69 10.04
CA GLU A 250 4.22 14.45 9.73
C GLU A 250 5.28 14.63 8.65
N GLU A 251 5.25 15.71 7.88
CA GLU A 251 6.35 16.03 6.97
C GLU A 251 7.69 16.14 7.71
N SER A 252 7.68 16.59 8.97
CA SER A 252 8.88 16.61 9.83
C SER A 252 9.39 15.22 10.19
N MET A 253 8.52 14.20 10.22
CA MET A 253 8.85 12.80 10.45
C MET A 253 9.37 12.11 9.17
N ILE A 254 9.07 12.66 7.99
CA ILE A 254 9.40 12.04 6.69
C ILE A 254 10.68 12.65 6.11
N LEU A 255 10.76 13.99 6.05
CA LEU A 255 11.84 14.73 5.37
C LEU A 255 13.26 14.32 5.81
N PRO A 256 13.57 14.05 7.10
CA PRO A 256 14.93 13.69 7.52
C PRO A 256 15.48 12.44 6.82
N TYR A 257 14.60 11.53 6.41
CA TYR A 257 14.93 10.23 5.83
C TYR A 257 14.98 10.25 4.29
N ILE A 258 14.74 11.39 3.66
CA ILE A 258 14.87 11.58 2.21
C ILE A 258 16.30 12.01 1.86
N ASP A 259 16.88 11.44 0.80
CA ASP A 259 18.19 11.83 0.28
C ASP A 259 18.08 13.14 -0.51
N PRO A 260 18.67 14.25 -0.03
CA PRO A 260 18.58 15.54 -0.69
C PRO A 260 19.44 15.62 -1.96
N VAL A 261 20.29 14.63 -2.26
CA VAL A 261 21.13 14.63 -3.48
C VAL A 261 20.33 14.24 -4.72
N THR A 262 19.30 13.40 -4.57
CA THR A 262 18.56 12.85 -5.72
C THR A 262 17.27 13.59 -6.04
N ILE A 263 16.91 14.59 -5.23
CA ILE A 263 15.61 15.26 -5.33
C ILE A 263 15.62 16.33 -6.42
N GLU A 264 14.60 16.29 -7.27
CA GLU A 264 14.33 17.24 -8.34
C GLU A 264 13.09 18.08 -7.99
N GLU A 265 12.04 17.43 -7.48
CA GLU A 265 10.77 18.06 -7.11
C GLU A 265 10.32 17.66 -5.69
N LEU A 266 10.01 18.66 -4.87
CA LEU A 266 9.40 18.50 -3.54
C LEU A 266 8.03 19.18 -3.54
N GLU A 267 6.99 18.42 -3.25
CA GLU A 267 5.62 18.92 -3.08
C GLU A 267 5.11 18.57 -1.68
N ILE A 268 4.78 19.59 -0.89
CA ILE A 268 4.18 19.43 0.44
C ILE A 268 2.80 20.05 0.42
N GLU A 269 1.78 19.24 0.65
CA GLU A 269 0.37 19.61 0.66
C GLU A 269 -0.22 19.49 2.08
N MET A 270 -0.58 20.63 2.66
CA MET A 270 -1.11 20.75 4.02
C MET A 270 -2.61 20.97 3.97
N LYS A 271 -3.41 19.95 4.30
CA LYS A 271 -4.88 19.97 4.24
C LYS A 271 -5.53 20.33 5.57
N ASP A 272 -5.31 21.56 6.04
CA ASP A 272 -5.64 22.00 7.40
C ASP A 272 -7.00 22.74 7.56
N TRP A 273 -7.94 22.56 6.62
CA TRP A 273 -9.24 23.25 6.58
C TRP A 273 -10.16 23.10 7.82
N LYS A 274 -9.97 22.06 8.65
CA LYS A 274 -10.74 21.81 9.89
C LYS A 274 -10.11 22.38 11.16
N VAL A 275 -8.92 22.96 11.09
CA VAL A 275 -8.22 23.38 12.32
C VAL A 275 -8.82 24.67 12.87
N GLU A 276 -9.37 24.59 14.08
CA GLU A 276 -9.67 25.75 14.95
C GLU A 276 -8.52 26.02 15.95
N LEU A 277 -7.44 25.20 15.96
CA LEU A 277 -6.55 25.02 17.12
C LEU A 277 -5.04 25.21 16.92
N LYS A 278 -4.52 25.57 15.73
CA LYS A 278 -3.10 25.94 15.58
C LYS A 278 -2.98 27.46 15.59
N SER A 279 -2.09 28.00 16.43
CA SER A 279 -1.80 29.43 16.40
C SER A 279 -1.08 29.79 15.10
N GLU A 280 -1.17 31.07 14.68
CA GLU A 280 -0.37 31.58 13.55
C GLU A 280 1.12 31.28 13.74
N GLU A 281 1.61 31.34 14.98
CA GLU A 281 3.01 31.09 15.31
C GLU A 281 3.41 29.61 15.11
N ASP A 282 2.54 28.66 15.49
CA ASP A 282 2.80 27.24 15.25
C ASP A 282 2.91 26.92 13.76
N ASN A 283 2.08 27.57 12.94
CA ASN A 283 2.12 27.42 11.49
C ASN A 283 3.40 28.03 10.90
N LYS A 284 3.81 29.21 11.38
CA LYS A 284 5.08 29.84 11.01
C LYS A 284 6.27 28.95 11.32
N GLU A 285 6.32 28.41 12.53
CA GLU A 285 7.39 27.55 12.98
C GLU A 285 7.45 26.23 12.19
N ARG A 286 6.29 25.65 11.87
CA ARG A 286 6.21 24.46 10.99
C ARG A 286 6.81 24.73 9.62
N ILE A 287 6.42 25.83 8.98
CA ILE A 287 6.94 26.21 7.65
C ILE A 287 8.44 26.49 7.71
N ARG A 288 8.90 27.21 8.74
CA ARG A 288 10.33 27.47 8.97
C ARG A 288 11.14 26.18 9.03
N LYS A 289 10.70 25.21 9.84
CA LYS A 289 11.36 23.89 9.95
C LYS A 289 11.48 23.16 8.62
N ILE A 290 10.45 23.23 7.78
CA ILE A 290 10.48 22.62 6.44
C ILE A 290 11.55 23.30 5.58
N MET A 291 11.56 24.63 5.57
CA MET A 291 12.48 25.42 4.76
C MET A 291 13.94 25.27 5.17
N GLU A 292 14.19 25.00 6.45
CA GLU A 292 15.52 24.74 6.99
C GLU A 292 16.10 23.38 6.56
N THR A 293 15.26 22.45 6.10
CA THR A 293 15.72 21.13 5.66
C THR A 293 16.59 21.20 4.40
N GLU A 294 17.61 20.34 4.35
CA GLU A 294 18.46 20.17 3.16
C GLU A 294 17.67 19.71 1.94
N VAL A 295 16.60 18.95 2.16
CA VAL A 295 15.71 18.45 1.10
C VAL A 295 15.00 19.63 0.41
N TRP A 296 14.45 20.56 1.19
CA TRP A 296 13.85 21.79 0.66
C TRP A 296 14.88 22.66 -0.07
N LYS A 297 16.05 22.87 0.54
CA LYS A 297 17.11 23.73 0.01
C LYS A 297 17.70 23.24 -1.32
N LYS A 298 17.77 21.92 -1.54
CA LYS A 298 18.35 21.33 -2.76
C LYS A 298 17.35 21.06 -3.88
N ALA A 299 16.07 20.89 -3.58
CA ALA A 299 15.06 20.66 -4.62
C ALA A 299 15.02 21.82 -5.64
N GLU A 300 14.93 21.48 -6.92
CA GLU A 300 14.82 22.46 -8.00
C GLU A 300 13.42 23.08 -8.03
N ASN A 301 12.40 22.21 -7.94
CA ASN A 301 11.00 22.58 -7.90
C ASN A 301 10.45 22.36 -6.50
N ARG A 302 10.17 23.44 -5.78
CA ARG A 302 9.61 23.41 -4.42
C ARG A 302 8.18 23.89 -4.49
N THR A 303 7.23 23.07 -4.06
CA THR A 303 5.82 23.42 -4.05
C THR A 303 5.27 23.26 -2.65
N LEU A 304 4.73 24.34 -2.11
CA LEU A 304 3.95 24.33 -0.88
C LEU A 304 2.49 24.60 -1.23
N HIS A 305 1.61 23.66 -0.89
CA HIS A 305 0.18 23.78 -1.09
C HIS A 305 -0.52 23.82 0.26
N CYS A 306 -1.04 24.98 0.65
CA CYS A 306 -1.68 25.17 1.93
C CYS A 306 -3.19 25.37 1.77
N HIS A 307 -3.95 24.48 2.38
CA HIS A 307 -5.41 24.60 2.55
C HIS A 307 -5.67 25.05 3.98
N SER A 308 -5.75 26.35 4.21
CA SER A 308 -5.89 26.90 5.56
C SER A 308 -6.89 28.04 5.61
N LYS A 309 -7.49 28.23 6.79
CA LYS A 309 -8.30 29.41 7.13
C LYS A 309 -7.44 30.56 7.65
N ILE A 310 -6.20 30.28 8.03
CA ILE A 310 -5.24 31.22 8.59
C ILE A 310 -4.43 31.84 7.45
N ASP A 311 -4.05 33.11 7.61
CA ASP A 311 -3.21 33.80 6.64
C ASP A 311 -1.83 33.13 6.54
N PHE A 312 -1.32 33.06 5.32
CA PHE A 312 -0.02 32.45 5.06
C PHE A 312 1.11 33.44 5.43
N PRO A 313 2.17 33.00 6.14
CA PRO A 313 3.28 33.88 6.54
C PRO A 313 4.26 34.12 5.38
N PHE A 314 3.90 35.05 4.49
CA PHE A 314 4.70 35.40 3.33
C PHE A 314 6.12 35.88 3.66
N GLU A 315 6.31 36.47 4.85
CA GLU A 315 7.61 36.94 5.32
C GLU A 315 8.68 35.83 5.34
N LEU A 316 8.28 34.57 5.53
CA LEU A 316 9.21 33.44 5.56
C LEU A 316 9.78 33.11 4.17
N LEU A 317 9.06 33.45 3.11
CA LEU A 317 9.42 33.09 1.73
C LEU A 317 10.15 34.22 0.99
N MET A 318 10.30 35.39 1.59
CA MET A 318 10.97 36.55 0.98
C MET A 318 12.42 36.26 0.60
N ASP A 319 13.10 35.40 1.36
CA ASP A 319 14.50 35.01 1.12
C ASP A 319 14.63 33.79 0.20
N CYS A 320 13.52 33.18 -0.24
CA CYS A 320 13.53 32.00 -1.10
C CYS A 320 13.54 32.39 -2.59
N PRO A 321 14.62 32.11 -3.35
CA PRO A 321 14.77 32.63 -4.71
C PRO A 321 13.81 32.01 -5.73
N LYS A 322 13.35 30.76 -5.52
CA LYS A 322 12.39 30.07 -6.39
C LYS A 322 11.54 29.08 -5.59
N PHE A 323 10.22 29.25 -5.63
CA PHE A 323 9.25 28.34 -5.06
C PHE A 323 7.88 28.51 -5.75
N ASN A 324 7.03 27.50 -5.65
CA ASN A 324 5.62 27.55 -6.01
C ASN A 324 4.80 27.53 -4.73
N LEU A 325 3.92 28.51 -4.57
CA LEU A 325 2.97 28.55 -3.46
C LEU A 325 1.55 28.44 -4.03
N ARG A 326 0.79 27.47 -3.53
CA ARG A 326 -0.65 27.34 -3.80
C ARG A 326 -1.39 27.54 -2.49
N LEU A 327 -2.29 28.52 -2.47
CA LEU A 327 -3.12 28.82 -1.32
C LEU A 327 -4.58 28.56 -1.70
N GLU A 328 -5.25 27.72 -0.93
CA GLU A 328 -6.67 27.47 -1.09
C GLU A 328 -7.39 27.90 0.19
N HIS A 329 -8.08 29.05 0.12
CA HIS A 329 -8.87 29.60 1.21
C HIS A 329 -10.33 29.23 1.04
N SER A 330 -10.95 28.63 2.07
CA SER A 330 -12.41 28.51 2.10
C SER A 330 -13.02 29.90 2.32
N VAL A 331 -13.56 30.52 1.27
CA VAL A 331 -14.30 31.77 1.40
C VAL A 331 -15.53 31.53 2.28
N ARG A 332 -15.50 31.98 3.53
CA ARG A 332 -16.73 32.40 4.21
C ARG A 332 -17.00 33.81 3.74
N GLU A 333 -18.09 34.02 3.01
CA GLU A 333 -18.60 35.36 2.71
C GLU A 333 -18.69 36.16 4.01
N ARG A 334 -17.73 37.07 4.21
CA ARG A 334 -17.81 38.13 5.20
C ARG A 334 -18.86 39.11 4.69
N SER A 335 -20.13 38.89 5.05
CA SER A 335 -21.17 39.92 4.96
C SER A 335 -20.83 41.03 5.95
N VAL A 336 -19.97 41.97 5.54
CA VAL A 336 -19.61 43.15 6.32
C VAL A 336 -20.35 44.38 5.77
N ARG A 337 -21.39 44.72 6.53
CA ARG A 337 -21.81 46.07 6.96
C ARG A 337 -22.20 47.11 5.90
N ARG A 338 -23.48 47.53 5.96
CA ARG A 338 -23.83 48.96 6.04
C ARG A 338 -24.96 49.19 7.06
N ALA A 339 -24.59 49.18 8.34
CA ALA A 339 -25.25 50.09 9.29
C ALA A 339 -24.74 51.50 8.96
N ARG A 340 -25.56 52.31 8.30
CA ARG A 340 -25.34 53.75 8.21
C ARG A 340 -26.56 54.46 8.79
N ASN A 341 -26.36 54.99 9.98
CA ASN A 341 -27.21 55.97 10.63
C ASN A 341 -27.74 57.01 9.64
N ARG A 342 -29.06 57.15 9.56
CA ARG A 342 -29.70 58.46 9.40
C ARG A 342 -30.84 58.55 10.41
N ALA A 343 -30.53 59.22 11.52
CA ALA A 343 -31.54 59.87 12.35
C ALA A 343 -32.26 60.94 11.52
N ARG A 344 -33.59 60.99 11.62
CA ARG A 344 -34.40 62.22 11.49
C ARG A 344 -35.47 62.18 12.59
N PRO A 345 -35.67 63.26 13.37
CA PRO A 345 -36.73 63.34 14.37
C PRO A 345 -38.03 63.97 13.82
N PHE A 346 -39.17 63.41 14.27
CA PHE A 346 -40.45 64.01 14.68
C PHE A 346 -40.98 65.34 14.06
N ARG A 347 -42.17 65.31 13.42
CA ARG A 347 -43.49 65.85 13.90
C ARG A 347 -44.50 66.12 12.74
N GLY A 348 -45.70 65.55 12.83
CA GLY A 348 -46.97 66.30 12.86
C GLY A 348 -47.95 66.29 11.67
N ARG A 349 -49.22 65.96 11.99
CA ARG A 349 -50.54 66.20 11.32
C ARG A 349 -50.90 65.29 10.13
N ARG A 350 -51.89 64.39 10.22
CA ARG A 350 -53.38 64.49 10.37
C ARG A 350 -54.12 64.87 9.08
N GLU A 351 -55.10 64.01 8.75
CA GLU A 351 -56.35 64.25 7.98
C GLU A 351 -56.17 64.46 6.46
N MET A 352 -57.04 64.03 5.53
CA MET A 352 -58.37 63.39 5.57
C MET A 352 -58.66 62.76 4.19
N GLU A 353 -59.48 61.70 4.20
CA GLU A 353 -60.57 61.28 3.27
C GLU A 353 -60.60 61.64 1.75
N GLY A 354 -61.11 60.66 0.98
CA GLY A 354 -61.74 60.84 -0.35
C GLY A 354 -61.46 59.66 -1.30
N ARG A 355 -62.08 58.48 -1.18
CA ARG A 355 -63.37 58.01 -1.76
C ARG A 355 -63.52 58.13 -3.30
N ARG A 356 -63.88 56.96 -3.89
CA ARG A 356 -64.56 56.66 -5.19
C ARG A 356 -63.68 56.60 -6.44
N GLU A 357 -63.57 55.45 -7.10
CA GLU A 357 -64.52 54.90 -8.10
C GLU A 357 -64.79 55.90 -9.24
N MET A 358 -64.04 55.82 -10.34
CA MET A 358 -64.41 55.16 -11.60
C MET A 358 -63.22 55.20 -12.57
#